data_AF-A0A402A6I2-F1
#
_entry.id   AF-A0A402A6I2-F1
#
_cell.length_a   1.000
_cell.length_b   1.000
_cell.length_c   1.000
_cell.angle_alpha   90.00
_cell.angle_beta   90.00
_cell.angle_gamma   90.00
#
_symmetry.space_group_name_H-M   'P 1'
#
loop_
_entity.id
_entity.type
_entity.pdbx_description
1 polymer ?
#
loop_
_entity_poly.entity_id
_entity_poly.type
_entity_poly.pdbx_seq_one_letter_code
_entity_poly.pdbx_strand_id
1 'polypeptide(L)'
;MDKRVWLGIGLVVIVISGLIAGLFSNDIQRNLTISMSSMMHTGSPAKTPQVPGTRPGMKTPQATQAAQGQQQGQGQVNLLAQDTFQRTSQALWGTASDGRSWSGDANKSAAFSITNASGQIKQTQAGQGTFNALLGPANENTEIVMSGMVSAFGNATNLGAVVRWNDDNNWYKAFIDGNALTVVKHVNGNAVQLKSVPFQAQNNMLYQIRFRAYGAMLFAKAWRADGIEPTNWMIVAGDNSFTNGQAGVRVVLQANTVVNITSFAATIAAMDKNSAL
;
A
#
# COMPACT_ATOMS: atom_id res chain seq x y z
N MET A 1 -55.09 31.57 33.81
CA MET A 1 -55.01 31.73 32.34
C MET A 1 -53.86 32.68 32.07
N ASP A 2 -52.74 32.21 31.54
CA ASP A 2 -51.56 33.07 31.29
C ASP A 2 -50.74 32.58 30.09
N LYS A 3 -50.17 33.52 29.32
CA LYS A 3 -49.65 33.25 27.95
C LYS A 3 -48.14 33.52 27.84
N ARG A 4 -47.31 32.77 28.58
CA ARG A 4 -45.83 33.00 28.63
C ARG A 4 -44.95 31.73 28.65
N VAL A 5 -45.32 30.66 27.93
CA VAL A 5 -44.60 29.35 27.98
C VAL A 5 -44.29 28.75 26.59
N TRP A 6 -44.25 29.56 25.52
CA TRP A 6 -43.92 29.05 24.17
C TRP A 6 -43.07 30.04 23.34
N LEU A 7 -41.74 29.94 23.49
CA LEU A 7 -40.71 30.30 22.50
C LEU A 7 -39.33 29.98 23.11
N GLY A 8 -38.46 29.24 22.40
CA GLY A 8 -37.06 29.02 22.82
C GLY A 8 -36.54 27.58 22.92
N ILE A 9 -37.02 26.63 22.11
CA ILE A 9 -36.33 25.33 21.94
C ILE A 9 -35.29 25.46 20.82
N GLY A 10 -34.00 25.55 21.17
CA GLY A 10 -32.89 25.53 20.23
C GLY A 10 -31.57 25.98 20.84
N LEU A 11 -30.54 25.12 20.75
CA LEU A 11 -29.23 25.22 21.43
C LEU A 11 -29.39 25.11 22.97
N VAL A 12 -28.65 24.30 23.72
CA VAL A 12 -27.27 23.81 23.55
C VAL A 12 -27.17 22.33 23.93
N VAL A 13 -26.58 21.50 23.06
CA VAL A 13 -26.04 20.17 23.42
C VAL A 13 -24.55 20.20 23.07
N ILE A 14 -23.69 20.44 24.06
CA ILE A 14 -22.25 20.62 23.89
C ILE A 14 -21.50 19.76 24.92
N VAL A 15 -20.63 18.89 24.40
CA VAL A 15 -19.50 18.20 25.07
C VAL A 15 -19.84 17.35 26.31
N ILE A 16 -20.06 16.05 26.08
CA ILE A 16 -19.67 14.97 27.02
C ILE A 16 -19.00 13.82 26.22
N SER A 17 -17.69 13.93 25.98
CA SER A 17 -16.81 12.81 25.59
C SER A 17 -15.34 13.26 25.53
N GLY A 18 -14.78 13.64 26.69
CA GLY A 18 -13.49 14.33 26.78
C GLY A 18 -12.50 13.77 27.81
N LEU A 19 -12.52 12.46 28.14
CA LEU A 19 -11.46 11.85 28.94
C LEU A 19 -11.41 10.31 28.81
N ILE A 20 -10.39 9.77 28.13
CA ILE A 20 -9.71 8.53 28.54
C ILE A 20 -8.22 8.74 28.31
N ALA A 21 -7.47 8.83 29.41
CA ALA A 21 -6.01 8.74 29.40
C ALA A 21 -5.61 7.56 30.30
N GLY A 22 -4.94 6.56 29.70
CA GLY A 22 -4.27 5.46 30.39
C GLY A 22 -3.17 4.96 29.46
N LEU A 23 -1.88 5.08 29.77
CA LEU A 23 -1.17 4.48 30.91
C LEU A 23 -1.20 2.95 30.89
N PHE A 24 -0.54 2.37 29.89
CA PHE A 24 0.04 1.03 29.96
C PHE A 24 1.47 1.04 29.43
N SER A 25 2.41 1.40 30.29
CA SER A 25 3.78 0.86 30.18
C SER A 25 3.79 -0.54 30.79
N ASN A 26 4.45 -1.50 30.14
CA ASN A 26 5.20 -2.58 30.78
C ASN A 26 5.89 -3.47 29.71
N ASP A 27 7.22 -3.38 29.70
CA ASP A 27 8.21 -4.43 29.42
C ASP A 27 7.96 -5.48 28.32
N ILE A 28 8.63 -5.28 27.18
CA ILE A 28 9.12 -6.39 26.36
C ILE A 28 10.55 -6.72 26.80
N GLN A 29 10.70 -7.71 27.67
CA GLN A 29 11.97 -8.46 27.76
C GLN A 29 11.85 -9.77 26.99
N ARG A 30 12.65 -9.93 25.92
CA ARG A 30 13.05 -11.27 25.46
C ARG A 30 14.35 -11.29 24.65
N ASN A 31 15.39 -11.69 25.37
CA ASN A 31 16.46 -12.58 24.91
C ASN A 31 17.33 -12.15 23.70
N LEU A 32 18.47 -11.51 23.98
CA LEU A 32 19.64 -11.65 23.12
C LEU A 32 20.27 -13.04 23.38
N THR A 33 20.21 -13.95 22.41
CA THR A 33 21.12 -15.10 22.37
C THR A 33 22.10 -14.90 21.22
N ILE A 34 23.34 -14.55 21.53
CA ILE A 34 24.41 -14.37 20.54
C ILE A 34 24.91 -15.74 20.10
N SER A 35 24.98 -15.97 18.79
CA SER A 35 25.62 -17.17 18.23
C SER A 35 27.14 -17.01 18.21
N MET A 36 27.86 -17.76 19.06
CA MET A 36 29.29 -18.01 18.90
C MET A 36 29.77 -19.17 19.77
N SER A 37 30.21 -20.27 19.15
CA SER A 37 31.18 -21.24 19.68
C SER A 37 31.64 -22.17 18.56
N SER A 38 32.75 -21.82 17.92
CA SER A 38 33.53 -22.78 17.12
C SER A 38 34.52 -23.47 18.06
N MET A 39 34.60 -24.80 17.99
CA MET A 39 35.64 -25.59 18.68
C MET A 39 36.37 -26.48 17.68
N MET A 40 37.70 -26.45 17.76
CA MET A 40 38.62 -27.19 16.89
C MET A 40 39.19 -28.43 17.61
N HIS A 41 40.05 -29.18 16.90
CA HIS A 41 40.88 -30.31 17.37
C HIS A 41 40.15 -31.64 17.63
N THR A 42 40.74 -32.83 17.38
CA THR A 42 42.12 -33.19 16.92
C THR A 42 42.09 -34.52 16.13
N GLY A 43 43.03 -34.75 15.19
CA GLY A 43 43.29 -36.10 14.65
C GLY A 43 44.10 -36.16 13.34
N SER A 44 45.28 -36.81 13.36
CA SER A 44 46.19 -37.11 12.22
C SER A 44 47.42 -37.89 12.73
N PRO A 45 48.34 -38.46 11.89
CA PRO A 45 48.36 -38.65 10.42
C PRO A 45 48.42 -40.17 10.09
N ALA A 46 49.11 -40.82 9.13
CA ALA A 46 49.93 -40.53 7.91
C ALA A 46 50.08 -41.83 7.07
N LYS A 47 50.21 -41.75 5.72
CA LYS A 47 51.18 -42.49 4.85
C LYS A 47 50.89 -42.33 3.32
N THR A 48 51.86 -42.77 2.49
CA THR A 48 52.07 -42.51 1.03
C THR A 48 52.69 -43.77 0.37
N PRO A 49 53.05 -43.85 -0.96
CA PRO A 49 52.47 -43.34 -2.23
C PRO A 49 52.45 -44.39 -3.42
N GLN A 50 52.24 -43.93 -4.68
CA GLN A 50 52.45 -44.57 -6.02
C GLN A 50 51.35 -45.57 -6.55
N VAL A 51 50.71 -45.44 -7.74
CA VAL A 51 51.10 -45.22 -9.19
C VAL A 51 51.47 -46.55 -9.91
N PRO A 52 51.10 -46.86 -11.19
CA PRO A 52 50.36 -46.11 -12.24
C PRO A 52 49.12 -46.85 -12.87
N GLY A 53 48.41 -46.20 -13.81
CA GLY A 53 47.43 -46.84 -14.72
C GLY A 53 47.04 -45.92 -15.91
N THR A 54 46.88 -46.45 -17.13
CA THR A 54 46.87 -45.66 -18.39
C THR A 54 45.57 -45.75 -19.22
N ARG A 55 45.05 -44.59 -19.69
CA ARG A 55 44.38 -44.45 -21.01
C ARG A 55 44.32 -42.97 -21.45
N PRO A 56 44.56 -42.62 -22.72
CA PRO A 56 44.44 -41.24 -23.21
C PRO A 56 42.98 -40.87 -23.55
N GLY A 57 42.61 -39.60 -23.34
CA GLY A 57 41.25 -39.11 -23.59
C GLY A 57 41.15 -37.62 -23.92
N MET A 58 40.96 -37.33 -25.22
CA MET A 58 40.34 -36.14 -25.83
C MET A 58 40.90 -34.72 -25.54
N LYS A 59 40.84 -33.86 -26.56
CA LYS A 59 41.34 -32.47 -26.54
C LYS A 59 40.42 -31.57 -25.72
N THR A 60 40.98 -30.76 -24.82
CA THR A 60 40.26 -29.68 -24.11
C THR A 60 40.10 -28.46 -25.02
N PRO A 61 38.88 -27.98 -25.32
CA PRO A 61 38.68 -26.63 -25.83
C PRO A 61 38.91 -25.63 -24.69
N GLN A 62 39.82 -24.69 -24.90
CA GLN A 62 40.03 -23.56 -24.00
C GLN A 62 38.73 -22.74 -23.89
N ALA A 63 38.29 -22.44 -22.67
CA ALA A 63 37.07 -21.67 -22.41
C ALA A 63 37.29 -20.19 -22.74
N THR A 64 37.23 -19.84 -24.02
CA THR A 64 37.18 -18.44 -24.48
C THR A 64 35.95 -17.77 -23.89
N GLN A 65 36.14 -16.58 -23.31
CA GLN A 65 35.08 -15.82 -22.66
C GLN A 65 33.99 -15.48 -23.68
N ALA A 66 32.77 -15.99 -23.47
CA ALA A 66 31.63 -15.69 -24.32
C ALA A 66 31.25 -14.21 -24.18
N ALA A 67 30.94 -13.58 -25.32
CA ALA A 67 30.81 -12.14 -25.45
C ALA A 67 29.80 -11.50 -24.47
N GLN A 68 30.08 -10.25 -24.10
CA GLN A 68 29.10 -9.36 -23.46
C GLN A 68 27.94 -9.07 -24.43
N GLY A 69 26.92 -9.93 -24.42
CA GLY A 69 25.66 -9.68 -25.11
C GLY A 69 24.96 -8.48 -24.48
N GLN A 70 25.07 -7.31 -25.12
CA GLN A 70 24.36 -6.10 -24.70
C GLN A 70 22.85 -6.33 -24.81
N GLN A 71 22.16 -6.55 -23.68
CA GLN A 71 20.69 -6.49 -23.65
C GLN A 71 20.26 -5.03 -23.73
N GLN A 72 20.24 -4.53 -24.96
CA GLN A 72 19.87 -3.17 -25.32
C GLN A 72 18.35 -3.00 -25.28
N GLY A 73 17.86 -2.12 -24.41
CA GLY A 73 16.55 -1.49 -24.57
C GLY A 73 15.31 -2.30 -24.16
N GLN A 74 15.22 -2.72 -22.90
CA GLN A 74 13.91 -2.74 -22.23
C GLN A 74 13.77 -1.46 -21.41
N GLY A 75 12.58 -0.82 -21.48
CA GLY A 75 12.36 0.49 -20.89
C GLY A 75 12.61 0.48 -19.38
N GLN A 76 13.42 1.43 -18.89
CA GLN A 76 13.73 1.58 -17.48
C GLN A 76 12.44 1.68 -16.67
N VAL A 77 12.13 0.63 -15.89
CA VAL A 77 10.89 0.61 -15.11
C VAL A 77 11.03 1.66 -14.01
N ASN A 78 10.22 2.71 -14.10
CA ASN A 78 10.12 3.81 -13.15
C ASN A 78 9.54 3.38 -11.77
N LEU A 79 9.95 2.24 -11.22
CA LEU A 79 9.32 1.60 -10.07
C LEU A 79 9.72 2.27 -8.75
N LEU A 80 8.73 2.81 -8.04
CA LEU A 80 8.88 3.29 -6.66
C LEU A 80 8.63 2.15 -5.66
N ALA A 81 7.60 1.33 -5.92
CA ALA A 81 7.25 0.16 -5.11
C ALA A 81 6.31 -0.83 -5.83
N GLN A 82 6.33 -2.10 -5.43
CA GLN A 82 5.33 -3.11 -5.83
C GLN A 82 5.09 -4.18 -4.77
N ASP A 83 3.81 -4.51 -4.52
CA ASP A 83 3.41 -5.75 -3.86
C ASP A 83 2.36 -6.51 -4.70
N THR A 84 2.63 -7.78 -4.99
CA THR A 84 1.66 -8.70 -5.60
C THR A 84 0.84 -9.47 -4.56
N PHE A 85 1.18 -9.35 -3.27
CA PHE A 85 0.56 -10.06 -2.14
C PHE A 85 0.53 -11.61 -2.26
N GLN A 86 1.24 -12.18 -3.24
CA GLN A 86 1.33 -13.63 -3.50
C GLN A 86 2.24 -14.33 -2.50
N ARG A 87 1.85 -14.26 -1.22
CA ARG A 87 2.62 -14.65 -0.04
C ARG A 87 1.74 -15.52 0.85
N THR A 88 2.35 -16.45 1.59
CA THR A 88 1.61 -17.35 2.51
C THR A 88 0.88 -16.54 3.58
N SER A 89 -0.28 -17.03 4.03
CA SER A 89 -1.06 -16.39 5.09
C SER A 89 -0.23 -16.15 6.35
N GLN A 90 -0.21 -14.91 6.84
CA GLN A 90 0.58 -14.46 7.98
C GLN A 90 -0.05 -13.23 8.64
N ALA A 91 0.32 -12.92 9.87
CA ALA A 91 -0.04 -11.66 10.52
C ALA A 91 0.70 -10.48 9.86
N LEU A 92 0.06 -9.30 9.83
CA LEU A 92 0.57 -8.08 9.17
C LEU A 92 0.79 -8.25 7.66
N TRP A 93 1.24 -7.21 6.98
CA TRP A 93 1.59 -7.27 5.56
C TRP A 93 3.08 -7.57 5.31
N GLY A 94 3.95 -7.37 6.28
CA GLY A 94 5.38 -7.68 6.23
C GLY A 94 6.14 -6.97 5.10
N THR A 95 7.01 -7.72 4.44
CA THR A 95 7.75 -7.30 3.25
C THR A 95 6.93 -7.57 1.99
N ALA A 96 6.89 -6.59 1.09
CA ALA A 96 6.26 -6.67 -0.23
C ALA A 96 7.06 -7.54 -1.22
N SER A 97 6.45 -7.91 -2.35
CA SER A 97 7.11 -8.72 -3.39
C SER A 97 8.36 -8.08 -4.02
N ASP A 98 8.54 -6.76 -3.92
CA ASP A 98 9.72 -6.04 -4.39
C ASP A 98 10.87 -5.95 -3.35
N GLY A 99 10.71 -6.58 -2.18
CA GLY A 99 11.68 -6.56 -1.09
C GLY A 99 11.59 -5.35 -0.14
N ARG A 100 10.69 -4.39 -0.38
CA ARG A 100 10.48 -3.25 0.53
C ARG A 100 9.53 -3.64 1.68
N SER A 101 9.77 -3.10 2.87
CA SER A 101 8.85 -3.29 4.01
C SER A 101 7.68 -2.31 3.92
N TRP A 102 6.45 -2.81 4.16
CA TRP A 102 5.30 -1.92 4.36
C TRP A 102 5.46 -1.08 5.63
N SER A 103 4.86 0.10 5.63
CA SER A 103 4.87 1.04 6.76
C SER A 103 3.48 1.64 7.00
N GLY A 104 3.34 2.48 8.03
CA GLY A 104 2.03 2.82 8.58
C GLY A 104 1.49 1.74 9.51
N ASP A 105 0.19 1.46 9.43
CA ASP A 105 -0.52 0.47 10.25
C ASP A 105 -0.29 -0.96 9.75
N ALA A 106 0.05 -1.12 8.46
CA ALA A 106 0.26 -2.41 7.79
C ALA A 106 1.25 -3.36 8.48
N ASN A 107 2.19 -2.82 9.26
CA ASN A 107 3.16 -3.55 10.07
C ASN A 107 3.11 -3.20 11.56
N LYS A 108 1.94 -2.76 12.06
CA LYS A 108 1.69 -2.40 13.47
C LYS A 108 0.33 -2.85 14.01
N SER A 109 -0.71 -2.87 13.18
CA SER A 109 -2.09 -3.07 13.58
C SER A 109 -2.57 -4.49 13.28
N ALA A 110 -3.19 -5.14 14.27
CA ALA A 110 -3.80 -6.47 14.14
C ALA A 110 -5.01 -6.52 13.18
N ALA A 111 -5.42 -5.37 12.61
CA ALA A 111 -6.36 -5.32 11.49
C ALA A 111 -5.76 -5.85 10.17
N PHE A 112 -4.43 -5.95 10.07
CA PHE A 112 -3.73 -6.35 8.84
C PHE A 112 -3.24 -7.81 8.91
N SER A 113 -3.39 -8.52 7.79
CA SER A 113 -2.83 -9.85 7.56
C SER A 113 -2.63 -10.10 6.08
N ILE A 114 -1.86 -11.13 5.73
CA ILE A 114 -1.99 -11.81 4.45
C ILE A 114 -2.96 -12.97 4.64
N THR A 115 -3.90 -13.13 3.73
CA THR A 115 -4.84 -14.26 3.71
C THR A 115 -5.19 -14.58 2.26
N ASN A 116 -5.11 -15.86 1.89
CA ASN A 116 -5.44 -16.38 0.55
C ASN A 116 -4.74 -15.59 -0.58
N ALA A 117 -3.43 -15.35 -0.44
CA ALA A 117 -2.61 -14.58 -1.39
C ALA A 117 -3.13 -13.15 -1.67
N SER A 118 -3.70 -12.50 -0.65
CA SER A 118 -4.13 -11.10 -0.68
C SER A 118 -3.80 -10.37 0.62
N GLY A 119 -3.54 -9.07 0.54
CA GLY A 119 -3.37 -8.18 1.69
C GLY A 119 -4.71 -7.81 2.29
N GLN A 120 -5.08 -8.45 3.39
CA GLN A 120 -6.33 -8.18 4.09
C GLN A 120 -6.19 -7.00 5.05
N ILE A 121 -7.26 -6.21 5.14
CA ILE A 121 -7.50 -5.20 6.18
C ILE A 121 -8.92 -5.46 6.72
N LYS A 122 -9.05 -5.76 8.02
CA LYS A 122 -10.33 -6.08 8.66
C LYS A 122 -10.55 -5.25 9.92
N GLN A 123 -11.62 -4.46 9.94
CA GLN A 123 -12.04 -3.81 11.19
C GLN A 123 -12.80 -4.82 12.05
N THR A 124 -12.16 -5.29 13.12
CA THR A 124 -12.76 -6.20 14.12
C THR A 124 -13.38 -5.47 15.31
N GLN A 125 -13.03 -4.20 15.52
CA GLN A 125 -13.55 -3.38 16.62
C GLN A 125 -14.89 -2.74 16.25
N ALA A 126 -15.64 -2.32 17.27
CA ALA A 126 -16.88 -1.58 17.09
C ALA A 126 -16.63 -0.18 16.51
N GLY A 127 -17.57 0.32 15.70
CA GLY A 127 -17.47 1.63 15.05
C GLY A 127 -16.58 1.64 13.81
N GLN A 128 -16.04 2.83 13.50
CA GLN A 128 -15.25 3.08 12.30
C GLN A 128 -13.74 2.99 12.60
N GLY A 129 -12.99 2.31 11.73
CA GLY A 129 -11.53 2.38 11.68
C GLY A 129 -11.04 3.10 10.42
N THR A 130 -9.91 3.80 10.53
CA THR A 130 -9.13 4.29 9.39
C THR A 130 -7.76 3.62 9.45
N PHE A 131 -7.26 3.16 8.31
CA PHE A 131 -6.05 2.35 8.24
C PHE A 131 -5.15 2.77 7.07
N ASN A 132 -3.85 2.86 7.34
CA ASN A 132 -2.81 3.31 6.42
C ASN A 132 -1.81 2.19 6.11
N ALA A 133 -1.47 2.03 4.84
CA ALA A 133 -0.38 1.19 4.39
C ALA A 133 0.46 1.98 3.38
N LEU A 134 1.73 2.22 3.67
CA LEU A 134 2.64 3.02 2.83
C LEU A 134 3.82 2.17 2.37
N LEU A 135 4.18 2.28 1.08
CA LEU A 135 5.26 1.50 0.47
C LEU A 135 6.04 2.34 -0.54
N GLY A 136 7.37 2.23 -0.51
CA GLY A 136 8.27 3.00 -1.36
C GLY A 136 8.72 4.34 -0.77
N PRO A 137 9.67 5.01 -1.44
CA PRO A 137 10.14 6.33 -1.05
C PRO A 137 9.08 7.41 -1.31
N ALA A 138 9.29 8.61 -0.77
CA ALA A 138 8.55 9.79 -1.20
C ALA A 138 8.92 10.16 -2.64
N ASN A 139 7.94 10.60 -3.45
CA ASN A 139 8.19 11.12 -4.79
C ASN A 139 7.18 12.21 -5.18
N GLU A 140 7.64 13.22 -5.91
CA GLU A 140 6.81 14.32 -6.39
C GLU A 140 5.73 13.87 -7.37
N ASN A 141 6.12 13.02 -8.33
CA ASN A 141 5.30 12.63 -9.47
C ASN A 141 5.07 11.13 -9.37
N THR A 142 3.95 10.72 -8.78
CA THR A 142 3.63 9.32 -8.48
C THR A 142 2.38 8.88 -9.21
N GLU A 143 2.43 7.73 -9.87
CA GLU A 143 1.25 6.99 -10.31
C GLU A 143 1.12 5.70 -9.51
N ILE A 144 -0.06 5.46 -8.95
CA ILE A 144 -0.46 4.20 -8.33
C ILE A 144 -1.42 3.47 -9.26
N VAL A 145 -1.21 2.17 -9.43
CA VAL A 145 -2.24 1.21 -9.83
C VAL A 145 -2.40 0.22 -8.68
N MET A 146 -3.61 0.11 -8.14
CA MET A 146 -3.95 -0.89 -7.12
C MET A 146 -5.17 -1.70 -7.51
N SER A 147 -5.23 -2.94 -7.03
CA SER A 147 -6.36 -3.86 -7.19
C SER A 147 -6.89 -4.28 -5.82
N GLY A 148 -8.20 -4.18 -5.59
CA GLY A 148 -8.79 -4.59 -4.33
C GLY A 148 -10.32 -4.66 -4.33
N MET A 149 -10.87 -5.31 -3.31
CA MET A 149 -12.32 -5.48 -3.12
C MET A 149 -12.74 -5.15 -1.68
N VAL A 150 -14.00 -4.77 -1.51
CA VAL A 150 -14.62 -4.43 -0.21
C VAL A 150 -15.80 -5.35 0.05
N SER A 151 -15.91 -5.94 1.25
CA SER A 151 -16.99 -6.88 1.57
C SER A 151 -18.37 -6.21 1.67
N ALA A 152 -18.41 -4.95 2.12
CA ALA A 152 -19.61 -4.13 2.22
C ALA A 152 -19.25 -2.63 2.15
N PHE A 153 -19.73 -1.93 1.12
CA PHE A 153 -19.71 -0.47 1.02
C PHE A 153 -20.82 0.19 1.86
N GLY A 154 -20.80 1.53 1.95
CA GLY A 154 -21.75 2.32 2.74
C GLY A 154 -21.18 2.79 4.08
N ASN A 155 -21.89 3.70 4.76
CA ASN A 155 -21.50 4.26 6.06
C ASN A 155 -20.03 4.80 6.09
N ALA A 156 -19.64 5.49 5.01
CA ALA A 156 -18.30 6.00 4.74
C ALA A 156 -17.16 4.94 4.58
N THR A 157 -17.47 3.64 4.54
CA THR A 157 -16.50 2.62 4.09
C THR A 157 -16.00 2.96 2.68
N ASN A 158 -14.69 2.89 2.46
CA ASN A 158 -14.09 3.14 1.14
C ASN A 158 -12.76 2.42 0.90
N LEU A 159 -12.48 2.16 -0.38
CA LEU A 159 -11.23 1.62 -0.91
C LEU A 159 -10.48 2.73 -1.65
N GLY A 160 -9.22 3.00 -1.35
CA GLY A 160 -8.50 4.10 -2.00
C GLY A 160 -6.97 4.09 -1.93
N ALA A 161 -6.39 4.69 -2.95
CA ALA A 161 -4.96 4.95 -3.11
C ALA A 161 -4.61 6.34 -2.53
N VAL A 162 -3.45 6.47 -1.91
CA VAL A 162 -2.96 7.73 -1.32
C VAL A 162 -1.59 8.09 -1.89
N VAL A 163 -1.41 9.36 -2.27
CA VAL A 163 -0.16 9.92 -2.83
C VAL A 163 0.21 11.21 -2.12
N ARG A 164 1.51 11.57 -2.18
CA ARG A 164 2.07 12.73 -1.48
C ARG A 164 1.73 12.72 0.02
N TRP A 165 1.80 11.53 0.62
CA TRP A 165 1.65 11.35 2.06
C TRP A 165 2.85 11.93 2.80
N ASN A 166 2.60 12.82 3.75
CA ASN A 166 3.62 13.30 4.68
C ASN A 166 3.35 12.80 6.10
N ASP A 167 2.10 12.90 6.56
CA ASP A 167 1.61 12.41 7.85
C ASP A 167 0.09 12.21 7.79
N ASP A 168 -0.56 11.67 8.85
CA ASP A 168 -2.01 11.41 8.88
C ASP A 168 -2.91 12.63 8.60
N ASN A 169 -2.39 13.84 8.77
CA ASN A 169 -3.08 15.11 8.56
C ASN A 169 -2.83 15.73 7.17
N ASN A 170 -1.89 15.19 6.38
CA ASN A 170 -1.36 15.83 5.17
C ASN A 170 -1.12 14.83 4.00
N TRP A 171 -2.10 14.71 3.09
CA TRP A 171 -2.08 13.79 1.92
C TRP A 171 -3.13 14.12 0.85
N TYR A 172 -2.99 13.52 -0.36
CA TYR A 172 -4.06 13.38 -1.35
C TYR A 172 -4.52 11.93 -1.49
N LYS A 173 -5.82 11.70 -1.66
CA LYS A 173 -6.41 10.35 -1.82
C LYS A 173 -7.45 10.30 -2.91
N ALA A 174 -7.44 9.23 -3.71
CA ALA A 174 -8.53 8.83 -4.60
C ALA A 174 -9.18 7.56 -4.05
N PHE A 175 -10.51 7.53 -3.95
CA PHE A 175 -11.24 6.37 -3.41
C PHE A 175 -12.60 6.13 -4.06
N ILE A 176 -13.07 4.89 -3.93
CA ILE A 176 -14.46 4.48 -4.21
C ILE A 176 -15.18 4.10 -2.92
N ASP A 177 -16.45 4.47 -2.78
CA ASP A 177 -17.25 4.34 -1.55
C ASP A 177 -18.59 3.59 -1.71
N GLY A 178 -18.82 3.03 -2.91
CA GLY A 178 -20.08 2.41 -3.32
C GLY A 178 -20.89 3.27 -4.29
N ASN A 179 -20.78 4.61 -4.19
CA ASN A 179 -21.62 5.55 -4.93
C ASN A 179 -20.82 6.40 -5.92
N ALA A 180 -19.60 6.79 -5.53
CA ALA A 180 -18.74 7.70 -6.28
C ALA A 180 -17.28 7.25 -6.32
N LEU A 181 -16.56 7.78 -7.30
CA LEU A 181 -15.11 7.90 -7.30
C LEU A 181 -14.79 9.34 -6.90
N THR A 182 -14.03 9.53 -5.83
CA THR A 182 -13.78 10.84 -5.22
C THR A 182 -12.30 11.07 -4.99
N VAL A 183 -11.82 12.27 -5.32
CA VAL A 183 -10.48 12.76 -4.97
C VAL A 183 -10.59 13.87 -3.93
N VAL A 184 -9.87 13.71 -2.83
CA VAL A 184 -9.82 14.65 -1.71
C VAL A 184 -8.38 14.99 -1.35
N LYS A 185 -8.20 16.14 -0.71
CA LYS A 185 -7.00 16.46 0.07
C LYS A 185 -7.33 16.42 1.56
N HIS A 186 -6.32 16.09 2.36
CA HIS A 186 -6.32 16.25 3.80
C HIS A 186 -5.20 17.25 4.11
N VAL A 187 -5.52 18.38 4.72
CA VAL A 187 -4.55 19.44 5.05
C VAL A 187 -4.75 19.84 6.49
N ASN A 188 -3.71 19.74 7.32
CA ASN A 188 -3.77 20.04 8.76
C ASN A 188 -4.98 19.36 9.45
N GLY A 189 -5.29 18.12 9.08
CA GLY A 189 -6.37 17.32 9.68
C GLY A 189 -7.78 17.62 9.14
N ASN A 190 -7.88 18.44 8.09
CA ASN A 190 -9.16 18.83 7.48
C ASN A 190 -9.30 18.22 6.09
N ALA A 191 -10.38 17.46 5.87
CA ALA A 191 -10.69 16.83 4.58
C ALA A 191 -11.45 17.80 3.66
N VAL A 192 -10.93 18.03 2.45
CA VAL A 192 -11.55 18.87 1.42
C VAL A 192 -11.68 18.07 0.13
N GLN A 193 -12.90 17.93 -0.38
CA GLN A 193 -13.15 17.30 -1.67
C GLN A 193 -12.68 18.20 -2.81
N LEU A 194 -11.84 17.67 -3.69
CA LEU A 194 -11.37 18.38 -4.89
C LEU A 194 -12.26 18.07 -6.09
N LYS A 195 -12.68 16.80 -6.25
CA LYS A 195 -13.65 16.38 -7.27
C LYS A 195 -14.30 15.05 -6.89
N SER A 196 -15.52 14.83 -7.35
CA SER A 196 -16.21 13.55 -7.26
C SER A 196 -16.98 13.30 -8.55
N VAL A 197 -17.12 12.04 -8.95
CA VAL A 197 -17.93 11.60 -10.10
C VAL A 197 -18.70 10.31 -9.74
N PRO A 198 -19.93 10.09 -10.24
CA PRO A 198 -20.67 8.86 -9.96
C PRO A 198 -19.91 7.61 -10.40
N PHE A 199 -19.81 6.63 -9.50
CA PHE A 199 -19.21 5.32 -9.75
C PHE A 199 -19.82 4.28 -8.81
N GLN A 200 -20.73 3.47 -9.35
CA GLN A 200 -21.50 2.51 -8.57
C GLN A 200 -20.66 1.26 -8.29
N ALA A 201 -19.97 1.25 -7.15
CA ALA A 201 -19.13 0.14 -6.73
C ALA A 201 -19.93 -0.91 -5.93
N GLN A 202 -19.78 -2.17 -6.29
CA GLN A 202 -20.56 -3.29 -5.76
C GLN A 202 -19.77 -4.09 -4.72
N ASN A 203 -20.46 -4.55 -3.68
CA ASN A 203 -19.90 -5.38 -2.62
C ASN A 203 -19.28 -6.67 -3.18
N ASN A 204 -18.12 -7.06 -2.67
CA ASN A 204 -17.35 -8.26 -3.05
C ASN A 204 -16.88 -8.31 -4.52
N MET A 205 -16.96 -7.20 -5.26
CA MET A 205 -16.37 -7.09 -6.60
C MET A 205 -14.95 -6.51 -6.54
N LEU A 206 -14.06 -7.02 -7.39
CA LEU A 206 -12.67 -6.57 -7.51
C LEU A 206 -12.57 -5.34 -8.42
N TYR A 207 -11.92 -4.29 -7.94
CA TYR A 207 -11.75 -3.01 -8.63
C TYR A 207 -10.28 -2.66 -8.80
N GLN A 208 -9.95 -2.14 -9.98
CA GLN A 208 -8.74 -1.37 -10.22
C GLN A 208 -8.99 0.10 -9.84
N ILE A 209 -8.02 0.72 -9.16
CA ILE A 209 -7.95 2.18 -9.00
C ILE A 209 -6.60 2.63 -9.54
N ARG A 210 -6.61 3.56 -10.50
CA ARG A 210 -5.43 4.26 -11.00
C ARG A 210 -5.47 5.71 -10.54
N PHE A 211 -4.44 6.15 -9.82
CA PHE A 211 -4.35 7.49 -9.24
C PHE A 211 -2.97 8.09 -9.49
N ARG A 212 -2.91 9.22 -10.19
CA ARG A 212 -1.69 9.90 -10.58
C ARG A 212 -1.63 11.30 -9.99
N ALA A 213 -0.50 11.66 -9.39
CA ALA A 213 -0.08 13.03 -9.15
C ALA A 213 1.07 13.39 -10.11
N TYR A 214 0.93 14.48 -10.86
CA TYR A 214 1.95 14.99 -11.77
C TYR A 214 1.95 16.52 -11.75
N GLY A 215 3.02 17.15 -11.22
CA GLY A 215 3.07 18.58 -10.97
C GLY A 215 1.92 19.05 -10.07
N ALA A 216 1.16 20.06 -10.51
CA ALA A 216 -0.06 20.54 -9.84
C ALA A 216 -1.27 19.60 -9.97
N MET A 217 -1.21 18.60 -10.85
CA MET A 217 -2.40 17.89 -11.34
C MET A 217 -2.60 16.52 -10.68
N LEU A 218 -3.84 16.22 -10.33
CA LEU A 218 -4.33 14.96 -9.77
C LEU A 218 -5.32 14.33 -10.74
N PHE A 219 -5.05 13.08 -11.14
CA PHE A 219 -5.86 12.32 -12.09
C PHE A 219 -6.29 10.99 -11.47
N ALA A 220 -7.57 10.64 -11.55
CA ALA A 220 -8.06 9.35 -11.05
C ALA A 220 -9.06 8.70 -12.00
N LYS A 221 -9.03 7.37 -12.07
CA LYS A 221 -10.06 6.53 -12.70
C LYS A 221 -10.13 5.17 -12.01
N ALA A 222 -11.31 4.57 -12.01
CA ALA A 222 -11.57 3.27 -11.41
C ALA A 222 -12.45 2.42 -12.34
N TRP A 223 -12.26 1.10 -12.32
CA TRP A 223 -13.01 0.15 -13.12
C TRP A 223 -13.01 -1.22 -12.45
N ARG A 224 -13.97 -2.10 -12.79
CA ARG A 224 -13.91 -3.50 -12.33
C ARG A 224 -12.70 -4.19 -12.94
N ALA A 225 -12.05 -5.08 -12.21
CA ALA A 225 -10.87 -5.79 -12.70
C ALA A 225 -11.15 -6.78 -13.85
N ASP A 226 -12.41 -7.14 -14.07
CA ASP A 226 -12.90 -7.89 -15.24
C ASP A 226 -13.40 -6.98 -16.39
N GLY A 227 -13.28 -5.66 -16.24
CA GLY A 227 -13.65 -4.65 -17.23
C GLY A 227 -12.45 -3.98 -17.91
N ILE A 228 -12.73 -3.21 -18.96
CA ILE A 228 -11.74 -2.44 -19.71
C ILE A 228 -11.35 -1.18 -18.93
N GLU A 229 -10.06 -0.83 -18.92
CA GLU A 229 -9.58 0.44 -18.34
C GLU A 229 -10.17 1.64 -19.11
N PRO A 230 -10.80 2.63 -18.44
CA PRO A 230 -11.34 3.80 -19.12
C PRO A 230 -10.24 4.58 -19.87
N THR A 231 -10.44 4.85 -21.15
CA THR A 231 -9.47 5.58 -22.00
C THR A 231 -9.13 6.94 -21.39
N ASN A 232 -10.16 7.68 -20.96
CA ASN A 232 -10.04 9.00 -20.36
C ASN A 232 -9.95 8.94 -18.84
N TRP A 233 -9.28 9.92 -18.24
CA TRP A 233 -9.32 10.15 -16.80
C TRP A 233 -10.72 10.59 -16.36
N MET A 234 -11.30 9.91 -15.37
CA MET A 234 -12.65 10.20 -14.87
C MET A 234 -12.64 11.45 -13.99
N ILE A 235 -11.58 11.62 -13.19
CA ILE A 235 -11.28 12.84 -12.46
C ILE A 235 -9.97 13.42 -13.00
N VAL A 236 -10.01 14.72 -13.24
CA VAL A 236 -8.87 15.62 -13.38
C VAL A 236 -9.15 16.82 -12.50
N ALA A 237 -8.20 17.15 -11.61
CA ALA A 237 -8.24 18.28 -10.68
C ALA A 237 -6.82 18.87 -10.53
N GLY A 238 -6.71 20.14 -10.13
CA GLY A 238 -5.43 20.78 -9.80
C GLY A 238 -5.41 21.22 -8.34
N ASP A 239 -4.35 20.89 -7.61
CA ASP A 239 -4.12 21.37 -6.24
C ASP A 239 -2.62 21.33 -5.86
N ASN A 240 -2.15 22.41 -5.24
CA ASN A 240 -0.72 22.63 -4.94
C ASN A 240 -0.38 22.46 -3.44
N SER A 241 -1.31 22.00 -2.60
CA SER A 241 -1.09 21.88 -1.13
C SER A 241 0.08 20.97 -0.77
N PHE A 242 0.31 19.91 -1.57
CA PHE A 242 1.48 19.03 -1.45
C PHE A 242 2.15 18.82 -2.80
N THR A 243 3.48 18.90 -2.83
CA THR A 243 4.30 18.62 -4.01
C THR A 243 5.03 17.27 -3.94
N ASN A 244 5.27 16.73 -2.74
CA ASN A 244 6.01 15.49 -2.48
C ASN A 244 5.39 14.70 -1.32
N GLY A 245 5.78 13.43 -1.17
CA GLY A 245 5.39 12.51 -0.09
C GLY A 245 5.28 11.06 -0.57
N GLN A 246 5.01 10.12 0.34
CA GLN A 246 4.93 8.68 0.05
C GLN A 246 3.64 8.27 -0.69
N ALA A 247 3.67 7.03 -1.20
CA ALA A 247 2.58 6.34 -1.88
C ALA A 247 2.01 5.21 -1.01
N GLY A 248 0.74 4.85 -1.21
CA GLY A 248 0.16 3.71 -0.48
C GLY A 248 -1.34 3.49 -0.67
N VAL A 249 -1.92 2.76 0.27
CA VAL A 249 -3.35 2.49 0.42
C VAL A 249 -3.83 3.13 1.73
N ARG A 250 -4.96 3.85 1.70
CA ARG A 250 -5.67 4.31 2.92
C ARG A 250 -7.14 3.95 2.80
N VAL A 251 -7.65 3.15 3.72
CA VAL A 251 -9.06 2.74 3.77
C VAL A 251 -9.75 3.30 5.01
N VAL A 252 -11.06 3.49 4.90
CA VAL A 252 -11.95 3.67 6.06
C VAL A 252 -12.91 2.49 6.04
N LEU A 253 -13.14 1.86 7.19
CA LEU A 253 -13.92 0.62 7.34
C LEU A 253 -14.86 0.72 8.53
N GLN A 254 -16.10 0.28 8.38
CA GLN A 254 -16.99 0.01 9.52
C GLN A 254 -16.71 -1.37 10.13
N ALA A 255 -17.15 -1.56 11.38
CA ALA A 255 -17.12 -2.83 12.10
C ALA A 255 -17.52 -4.04 11.22
N ASN A 256 -16.73 -5.11 11.30
CA ASN A 256 -16.82 -6.36 10.53
C ASN A 256 -16.62 -6.23 9.00
N THR A 257 -16.29 -5.04 8.48
CA THR A 257 -15.91 -4.88 7.07
C THR A 257 -14.52 -5.41 6.80
N VAL A 258 -14.34 -6.08 5.66
CA VAL A 258 -13.06 -6.57 5.15
C VAL A 258 -12.74 -5.89 3.82
N VAL A 259 -11.51 -5.42 3.68
CA VAL A 259 -10.88 -5.13 2.39
C VAL A 259 -9.83 -6.19 2.11
N ASN A 260 -9.71 -6.62 0.86
CA ASN A 260 -8.58 -7.43 0.40
C ASN A 260 -7.95 -6.74 -0.81
N ILE A 261 -6.64 -6.47 -0.73
CA ILE A 261 -5.81 -5.92 -1.80
C ILE A 261 -5.09 -7.07 -2.49
N THR A 262 -5.21 -7.19 -3.81
CA THR A 262 -4.59 -8.26 -4.60
C THR A 262 -3.37 -7.79 -5.38
N SER A 263 -3.22 -6.47 -5.60
CA SER A 263 -1.96 -5.89 -6.07
C SER A 263 -1.85 -4.40 -5.74
N PHE A 264 -0.61 -3.93 -5.62
CA PHE A 264 -0.23 -2.53 -5.52
C PHE A 264 1.05 -2.30 -6.32
N ALA A 265 1.06 -1.27 -7.16
CA ALA A 265 2.28 -0.79 -7.83
C ALA A 265 2.28 0.74 -7.81
N ALA A 266 3.42 1.32 -7.45
CA ALA A 266 3.68 2.76 -7.50
C ALA A 266 4.88 3.03 -8.43
N THR A 267 4.73 3.98 -9.35
CA THR A 267 5.75 4.36 -10.33
C THR A 267 5.94 5.88 -10.40
N ILE A 268 7.09 6.33 -10.91
CA ILE A 268 7.30 7.74 -11.24
C ILE A 268 6.41 8.10 -12.43
N ALA A 269 5.43 8.97 -12.19
CA ALA A 269 4.48 9.43 -13.18
C ALA A 269 5.17 10.25 -14.28
N ALA A 270 4.92 9.88 -15.53
CA ALA A 270 5.23 10.71 -16.69
C ALA A 270 3.99 11.51 -17.13
N MET A 271 4.19 12.44 -18.06
CA MET A 271 3.10 13.02 -18.85
C MET A 271 2.73 12.05 -19.97
N ASP A 272 1.45 11.68 -20.11
CA ASP A 272 1.03 10.80 -21.20
C ASP A 272 1.13 11.56 -22.53
N LYS A 273 1.81 10.98 -23.53
CA LYS A 273 2.04 11.63 -24.84
C LYS A 273 0.75 11.98 -25.61
N ASN A 274 -0.39 11.43 -25.21
CA ASN A 274 -1.70 11.67 -25.80
C ASN A 274 -2.61 12.56 -24.93
N SER A 275 -2.09 13.21 -23.87
CA SER A 275 -2.85 14.19 -23.08
C SER A 275 -2.73 15.62 -23.64
N ALA A 276 -2.85 15.76 -24.96
CA ALA A 276 -3.19 17.02 -25.61
C ALA A 276 -4.72 17.14 -25.73
N LEU A 277 -5.23 18.35 -25.59
CA LEU A 277 -6.65 18.70 -25.76
C LEU A 277 -6.99 18.92 -27.25
#